data_AF-A0A2W5SUU4-F1
#
_entry.id   AF-A0A2W5SUU4-F1
#
_cell.length_a   1.000
_cell.length_b   1.000
_cell.length_c   1.000
_cell.angle_alpha   90.00
_cell.angle_beta   90.00
_cell.angle_gamma   90.00
#
_symmetry.space_group_name_H-M   'P 1'
#
loop_
_entity.id
_entity.type
_entity.pdbx_description
1 polymer ?
#
loop_
_entity_poly.entity_id
_entity_poly.type
_entity_poly.pdbx_seq_one_letter_code
_entity_poly.pdbx_strand_id
1 'polypeptide(L)'
;MPAQFTLFYDGQFWRGLYETSDQRGLYATTIVFGSEPTNAELYEWFITHGSELIRQVYRTQPVEGQVTTPTQGNPKRLRRAINKQ
;
A
#
# COMPACT_ATOMS: atom_id res chain seq x y z
N MET A 1 -12.92 0.60 -4.45
CA MET A 1 -11.71 -0.24 -4.55
C MET A 1 -11.64 -1.13 -3.32
N PRO A 2 -11.31 -2.43 -3.46
CA PRO A 2 -10.99 -3.28 -2.31
C PRO A 2 -9.74 -2.75 -1.59
N ALA A 3 -9.63 -3.02 -0.28
CA ALA A 3 -8.42 -2.66 0.46
C ALA A 3 -7.20 -3.38 -0.12
N GLN A 4 -6.10 -2.65 -0.30
CA GLN A 4 -4.85 -3.17 -0.82
C GLN A 4 -3.69 -2.78 0.09
N PHE A 5 -2.77 -3.72 0.31
CA PHE A 5 -1.50 -3.45 0.97
C PHE A 5 -0.35 -3.71 0.01
N THR A 6 0.50 -2.71 -0.18
CA THR A 6 1.66 -2.76 -1.06
C THR A 6 2.92 -2.60 -0.23
N LEU A 7 3.79 -3.62 -0.23
CA LEU A 7 5.11 -3.56 0.38
C LEU A 7 6.14 -3.18 -0.68
N PHE A 8 6.94 -2.16 -0.44
CA PHE A 8 7.97 -1.68 -1.38
C PHE A 8 9.18 -1.09 -0.64
N TYR A 9 10.32 -1.05 -1.33
CA TYR A 9 11.52 -0.36 -0.85
C TYR A 9 11.56 1.06 -1.41
N ASP A 10 11.67 2.08 -0.56
CA ASP A 10 11.63 3.49 -0.96
C ASP A 10 13.01 4.09 -1.31
N GLY A 11 14.07 3.28 -1.22
CA GLY A 11 15.47 3.72 -1.37
C GLY A 11 16.24 3.78 -0.04
N GLN A 12 15.54 3.83 1.10
CA GLN A 12 16.12 3.85 2.44
C GLN A 12 15.56 2.74 3.35
N PHE A 13 14.23 2.54 3.33
CA PHE A 13 13.54 1.59 4.18
C PHE A 13 12.48 0.81 3.40
N TRP A 14 12.15 -0.36 3.93
CA TRP A 14 10.94 -1.06 3.53
C TRP A 14 9.71 -0.37 4.12
N ARG A 15 8.74 -0.09 3.25
CA ARG A 15 7.48 0.56 3.60
C ARG A 15 6.28 -0.23 3.14
N GLY A 16 5.25 -0.24 3.99
CA GLY A 16 3.91 -0.68 3.65
C GLY A 16 3.04 0.52 3.30
N LEU A 17 2.36 0.47 2.16
CA LEU A 17 1.28 1.39 1.80
C LEU A 17 -0.04 0.63 1.91
N TYR A 18 -0.94 1.14 2.72
CA TYR A 18 -2.30 0.63 2.83
C TYR A 18 -3.27 1.62 2.18
N GLU A 19 -4.02 1.15 1.20
CA GLU A 19 -4.98 1.92 0.41
C GLU A 19 -6.37 1.30 0.55
N THR A 20 -7.38 2.13 0.77
CA THR A 20 -8.78 1.73 0.78
C THR A 20 -9.65 2.89 0.28
N SER A 21 -10.89 2.63 -0.10
CA SER A 21 -11.80 3.67 -0.55
C SER A 21 -13.20 3.44 -0.02
N ASP A 22 -13.93 4.51 0.27
CA ASP A 22 -15.36 4.46 0.55
C ASP A 22 -16.13 5.55 -0.24
N GLN A 23 -17.35 5.87 0.19
CA GLN A 23 -18.20 6.89 -0.45
C GLN A 23 -17.62 8.30 -0.42
N ARG A 24 -16.68 8.59 0.49
CA ARG A 24 -16.05 9.91 0.67
C ARG A 24 -14.77 10.07 -0.15
N GLY A 25 -14.16 8.97 -0.61
CA GLY A 25 -12.97 9.02 -1.45
C GLY A 25 -11.94 7.94 -1.13
N LEU A 26 -10.71 8.18 -1.57
CA LEU A 26 -9.55 7.30 -1.35
C LEU A 26 -8.84 7.67 -0.04
N TYR A 27 -8.52 6.67 0.75
CA TYR A 27 -7.74 6.76 1.97
C TYR A 27 -6.44 5.99 1.80
N ALA A 28 -5.35 6.57 2.26
CA ALA A 28 -4.04 5.95 2.21
C ALA A 28 -3.23 6.28 3.46
N THR A 29 -2.49 5.29 3.95
CA THR A 29 -1.51 5.50 5.02
C THR A 29 -0.28 4.63 4.81
N THR A 30 0.85 5.07 5.37
CA THR A 30 2.13 4.38 5.20
C THR A 30 2.70 3.94 6.55
N ILE A 31 3.41 2.81 6.53
CA ILE A 31 4.14 2.26 7.67
C ILE A 31 5.59 2.03 7.24
N VAL A 32 6.53 2.28 8.14
CA VAL A 32 7.96 2.00 7.92
C VAL A 32 8.35 0.77 8.71
N PHE A 33 8.89 -0.25 8.04
CA PHE A 33 9.43 -1.47 8.66
C PHE A 33 10.93 -1.38 8.92
N GLY A 34 11.65 -0.52 8.19
CA GLY A 34 13.09 -0.43 8.27
C GLY A 34 13.75 -1.45 7.32
N SER A 35 14.10 -2.62 7.83
CA SER A 35 14.60 -3.75 7.04
C SER A 35 13.48 -4.49 6.30
N GLU A 36 13.84 -5.34 5.35
CA GLU A 36 12.87 -6.18 4.64
C GLU A 36 12.18 -7.10 5.65
N PRO A 37 10.86 -6.97 5.88
CA PRO A 37 10.16 -7.87 6.78
C PRO A 37 10.05 -9.23 6.11
N THR A 38 10.30 -10.29 6.87
CA THR A 38 9.96 -11.64 6.46
C THR A 38 8.45 -11.82 6.37
N ASN A 39 7.99 -12.84 5.65
CA ASN A 39 6.55 -13.16 5.58
C ASN A 39 5.94 -13.41 6.98
N ALA A 40 6.70 -14.01 7.90
CA ALA A 40 6.24 -14.29 9.25
C ALA A 40 6.09 -12.99 10.06
N GLU A 41 7.12 -12.13 10.06
CA GLU A 41 7.08 -10.83 10.74
C GLU A 41 5.96 -9.94 10.20
N LEU A 42 5.78 -9.92 8.87
CA LEU A 42 4.71 -9.16 8.24
C LEU A 42 3.33 -9.67 8.69
N TYR A 43 3.14 -10.98 8.72
CA TYR A 43 1.90 -11.61 9.16
C TYR A 43 1.59 -11.32 10.64
N GLU A 44 2.58 -11.49 11.53
CA GLU A 44 2.45 -11.18 12.95
C GLU A 44 2.14 -9.70 13.18
N TRP A 45 2.78 -8.81 12.40
CA TRP A 45 2.51 -7.39 12.45
C TRP A 45 1.05 -7.08 12.07
N PHE A 46 0.51 -7.73 11.03
CA PHE A 46 -0.90 -7.56 10.65
C PHE A 46 -1.88 -8.04 11.71
N ILE A 47 -1.62 -9.18 12.35
CA ILE A 47 -2.46 -9.67 13.44
C ILE A 47 -2.49 -8.66 14.58
N THR A 48 -1.32 -8.10 14.92
CA THR A 48 -1.16 -7.22 16.08
C THR A 48 -1.67 -5.81 15.82
N HIS A 49 -1.39 -5.24 14.65
CA HIS A 49 -1.61 -3.83 14.34
C HIS A 49 -2.67 -3.57 13.27
N GLY A 50 -3.18 -4.60 12.58
CA GLY A 50 -4.08 -4.44 11.44
C GLY A 50 -5.36 -3.68 11.76
N SER A 51 -5.94 -3.90 12.94
CA SER A 51 -7.13 -3.14 13.36
C SER A 51 -6.84 -1.65 13.58
N GLU A 52 -5.66 -1.33 14.10
CA GLU A 52 -5.25 0.06 14.30
C GLU A 52 -4.89 0.71 12.97
N LEU A 53 -4.26 -0.03 12.06
CA LEU A 53 -3.98 0.43 10.70
C LEU A 53 -5.27 0.85 9.98
N ILE A 54 -6.32 0.03 10.07
CA ILE A 54 -7.63 0.36 9.49
C ILE A 54 -8.21 1.62 10.13
N ARG A 55 -8.19 1.73 11.47
CA ARG A 55 -8.68 2.95 12.14
C ARG A 55 -7.86 4.19 11.75
N GLN A 56 -6.55 4.06 11.64
CA GLN A 56 -5.65 5.13 11.27
C GLN A 56 -5.93 5.62 9.85
N VAL A 57 -6.17 4.72 8.88
CA VAL A 57 -6.46 5.13 7.51
C VAL A 57 -7.72 5.99 7.45
N TYR A 58 -8.78 5.64 8.18
CA TYR A 58 -10.03 6.41 8.14
C TYR A 58 -9.96 7.74 8.89
N ARG A 59 -8.89 7.99 9.65
CA ARG A 59 -8.62 9.30 10.26
C ARG A 59 -7.92 10.27 9.30
N THR A 60 -7.40 9.80 8.16
CA THR A 60 -6.78 10.69 7.18
C THR A 60 -7.83 11.46 6.39
N GLN A 61 -7.45 12.60 5.82
CA GLN A 61 -8.31 13.32 4.89
C GLN A 61 -8.47 12.48 3.61
N PRO A 62 -9.70 12.23 3.13
CA PRO A 62 -9.91 11.51 1.90
C PRO A 62 -9.42 12.34 0.70
N VAL A 63 -8.82 11.67 -0.26
CA VAL A 63 -8.52 12.24 -1.56
C VAL A 63 -9.76 12.05 -2.44
N GLU A 64 -10.39 13.16 -2.81
CA GLU A 64 -11.51 13.17 -3.75
C GLU A 64 -11.00 12.87 -5.17
N GLY A 65 -11.57 11.85 -5.80
CA GLY A 65 -11.20 11.48 -7.16
C GLY A 65 -11.82 10.16 -7.60
N GLN A 66 -11.95 9.98 -8.91
CA GLN A 66 -12.26 8.66 -9.46
C GLN A 66 -11.01 7.79 -9.34
N VAL A 67 -11.08 6.75 -8.50
CA VAL A 67 -10.05 5.70 -8.47
C VAL A 67 -10.11 4.98 -9.80
N THR A 68 -9.24 5.36 -10.73
CA THR A 68 -9.01 4.57 -11.94
C THR A 68 -8.31 3.30 -11.49
N THR A 69 -8.99 2.16 -11.57
CA THR A 69 -8.28 0.87 -11.45
C THR A 69 -7.17 0.88 -12.48
N PRO A 70 -5.89 0.81 -12.08
CA PRO A 70 -4.81 0.76 -13.04
C PRO A 70 -5.06 -0.48 -13.91
N THR A 71 -5.09 -0.29 -15.23
CA THR A 71 -5.10 -1.40 -16.17
C THR A 71 -3.92 -2.29 -15.78
N GLN A 72 -4.18 -3.48 -15.25
CA GLN A 72 -3.14 -4.43 -14.86
C GLN A 72 -2.42 -4.93 -16.11
N GLY A 73 -1.56 -4.09 -16.68
CA GLY A 73 -0.62 -4.48 -17.71
C GLY A 73 0.37 -5.46 -17.10
N ASN A 74 0.65 -6.55 -17.81
CA ASN A 74 1.54 -7.62 -17.36
C ASN A 74 2.77 -7.05 -16.63
N PRO A 75 3.01 -7.40 -15.35
CA PRO A 75 4.08 -6.83 -14.53
C PRO A 75 5.47 -6.92 -15.17
N LYS A 76 5.69 -7.94 -16.01
CA LYS A 76 6.91 -8.13 -16.81
C LYS A 76 7.12 -7.02 -17.84
N ARG A 77 6.04 -6.50 -18.44
CA ARG A 77 6.10 -5.37 -19.38
C ARG A 77 6.39 -4.06 -18.65
N LEU A 78 5.80 -3.86 -17.47
CA LEU A 78 6.03 -2.67 -16.64
C LEU A 78 7.51 -2.58 -16.19
N ARG A 79 8.06 -3.69 -15.66
CA ARG A 79 9.48 -3.80 -15.30
C ARG A 79 10.44 -3.53 -16.47
N ARG A 80 10.11 -4.00 -17.67
CA ARG A 80 10.92 -3.77 -18.88
C ARG A 80 10.93 -2.30 -19.34
N ALA A 81 9.88 -1.53 -19.04
CA ALA A 81 9.81 -0.11 -19.38
C ALA A 81 10.67 0.75 -18.43
N ILE A 82 10.68 0.41 -17.13
CA ILE A 82 11.47 1.12 -16.11
C ILE A 82 12.98 0.95 -16.35
N ASN A 83 13.45 -0.25 -16.72
CA ASN A 83 14.87 -0.51 -16.97
C ASN A 83 15.40 0.03 -18.31
N LYS A 84 14.56 0.66 -19.13
CA LYS A 84 14.94 1.20 -20.45
C LYS A 84 15.16 2.72 -20.45
N GLN A 85 14.90 3.39 -19.32
CA GLN A 85 15.32 4.77 -19.08
C GLN A 85 16.71 4.77 -18.45
#